data_AF-A0A9D4SWM3-F1
#
_entry.id   AF-A0A9D4SWM3-F1
#
_cell.length_a   1.000
_cell.length_b   1.000
_cell.length_c   1.000
_cell.angle_alpha   90.00
_cell.angle_beta   90.00
_cell.angle_gamma   90.00
#
_symmetry.space_group_name_H-M   'P 1'
#
loop_
_entity.id
_entity.type
_entity.pdbx_description
1 polymer ?
#
loop_
_entity_poly.entity_id
_entity_poly.type
_entity_poly.pdbx_seq_one_letter_code
_entity_poly.pdbx_strand_id
1 'polypeptide(L)'
;MLYRPQHVLLRRSANPAFREAVGDLITLSVMTKSRLKALGLLAAGDYHGKSNPAELLLLTALEKLPMLAYAYFLDKWRWSIFTGETPFDRMNEKFWEYRPRSEQHFDGGANIRVATHVPYLRYFLSFVIQYQFHEHLCRSINQLDKDHPFHECDIHGKLAAGKILKEGLSLGRSKPWPDVLEIMAGTRDMSASSLKKYFAPLEKWLDERIKGEKIGWGVVDGEFA
;
A
#
# COMPACT_ATOMS: atom_id res chain seq x y z
N MET A 1 6.15 -4.68 21.18
CA MET A 1 7.05 -4.23 22.26
C MET A 1 6.69 -2.84 22.78
N LEU A 2 6.49 -1.84 21.92
CA LEU A 2 6.30 -0.44 22.33
C LEU A 2 5.02 -0.16 23.13
N TYR A 3 3.87 -0.72 22.71
CA TYR A 3 2.62 -0.62 23.46
C TYR A 3 2.46 -1.70 24.56
N ARG A 4 3.54 -2.41 24.95
CA ARG A 4 3.48 -3.41 26.04
C ARG A 4 2.97 -2.83 27.37
N PRO A 5 3.32 -1.59 27.77
CA PRO A 5 2.80 -1.00 29.01
C PRO A 5 1.29 -0.69 28.98
N GLN A 6 0.66 -0.62 27.81
CA GLN A 6 -0.77 -0.35 27.69
C GLN A 6 -1.60 -1.47 28.33
N HIS A 7 -2.84 -1.15 28.73
CA HIS A 7 -3.82 -2.16 29.17
C HIS A 7 -4.00 -3.24 28.10
N VAL A 8 -4.23 -4.51 28.50
CA VAL A 8 -4.26 -5.67 27.58
C VAL A 8 -5.21 -5.45 26.40
N LEU A 9 -6.37 -4.83 26.64
CA LEU A 9 -7.36 -4.51 25.60
C LEU A 9 -6.87 -3.47 24.57
N LEU A 10 -5.88 -2.65 24.94
CA LEU A 10 -5.33 -1.57 24.12
C LEU A 10 -4.01 -1.98 23.42
N ARG A 11 -3.52 -3.20 23.65
CA ARG A 11 -2.29 -3.76 23.02
C ARG A 11 -2.54 -4.23 21.58
N ARG A 12 -3.13 -3.36 20.76
CA ARG A 12 -3.37 -3.55 19.34
C ARG A 12 -3.01 -2.26 18.59
N SER A 13 -2.94 -2.32 17.26
CA SER A 13 -2.71 -1.13 16.45
C SER A 13 -3.91 -0.17 16.53
N ALA A 14 -3.67 1.12 16.27
CA ALA A 14 -4.69 2.16 16.34
C ALA A 14 -5.91 1.86 15.45
N ASN A 15 -5.66 1.35 14.24
CA ASN A 15 -6.64 0.69 13.39
C ASN A 15 -6.03 -0.59 12.76
N PRO A 16 -6.81 -1.44 12.07
CA PRO A 16 -6.31 -2.68 11.47
C PRO A 16 -5.21 -2.53 10.41
N ALA A 17 -5.06 -1.36 9.79
CA ALA A 17 -4.12 -1.10 8.70
C ALA A 17 -2.72 -0.68 9.20
N PHE A 18 -2.62 -0.06 10.38
CA PHE A 18 -1.37 0.51 10.89
C PHE A 18 -0.25 -0.53 11.06
N ARG A 19 -0.59 -1.77 11.44
CA ARG A 19 0.41 -2.82 11.63
C ARG A 19 1.14 -3.14 10.33
N GLU A 20 0.38 -3.42 9.27
CA GLU A 20 0.94 -3.73 7.95
C GLU A 20 1.63 -2.50 7.36
N ALA A 21 1.04 -1.30 7.53
CA ALA A 21 1.63 -0.06 7.03
C ALA A 21 3.01 0.22 7.61
N VAL A 22 3.22 -0.09 8.89
CA VAL A 22 4.52 0.06 9.55
C VAL A 22 5.51 -0.99 9.05
N GLY A 23 5.07 -2.24 8.85
CA GLY A 23 5.92 -3.28 8.28
C GLY A 23 6.42 -2.91 6.89
N ASP A 24 5.50 -2.56 6.00
CA ASP A 24 5.82 -2.24 4.61
C ASP A 24 6.64 -0.94 4.49
N LEU A 25 6.40 0.05 5.35
CA LEU A 25 7.24 1.24 5.47
C LEU A 25 8.72 0.89 5.69
N ILE A 26 9.01 -0.05 6.60
CA ILE A 26 10.39 -0.47 6.87
C ILE A 26 10.99 -1.12 5.63
N THR A 27 10.20 -1.93 4.91
CA THR A 27 10.62 -2.51 3.63
C THR A 27 11.00 -1.43 2.61
N LEU A 28 10.22 -0.35 2.47
CA LEU A 28 10.54 0.75 1.57
C LEU A 28 11.92 1.37 1.88
N SER A 29 12.23 1.58 3.16
CA SER A 29 13.52 2.13 3.60
C SER A 29 14.68 1.16 3.34
N VAL A 30 14.46 -0.14 3.56
CA VAL A 30 15.51 -1.17 3.47
C VAL A 30 15.88 -1.49 2.03
N MET A 31 14.90 -1.45 1.12
CA MET A 31 15.07 -1.83 -0.28
C MET A 31 15.73 -0.75 -1.16
N THR A 32 16.15 0.37 -0.57
CA THR A 32 16.85 1.44 -1.30
C THR A 32 18.26 0.99 -1.74
N LYS A 33 18.71 1.50 -2.89
CA LYS A 33 20.06 1.18 -3.41
C LYS A 33 21.16 1.61 -2.44
N SER A 34 20.99 2.78 -1.81
CA SER A 34 21.93 3.31 -0.81
C SER A 34 22.07 2.36 0.39
N ARG A 35 20.95 1.82 0.89
CA ARG A 35 20.93 0.86 1.99
C ARG A 35 21.58 -0.47 1.61
N LEU A 36 21.22 -1.03 0.46
CA LEU A 36 21.80 -2.30 0.00
C LEU A 36 23.32 -2.19 -0.21
N LYS A 37 23.81 -1.07 -0.74
CA LYS A 37 25.26 -0.78 -0.83
C LYS A 37 25.90 -0.68 0.56
N ALA A 38 25.29 0.06 1.49
CA ALA A 38 25.81 0.23 2.84
C ALA A 38 25.89 -1.10 3.61
N LEU A 39 25.02 -2.07 3.29
CA LEU A 39 25.04 -3.42 3.85
C LEU A 39 26.01 -4.37 3.12
N GLY A 40 26.67 -3.94 2.04
CA GLY A 40 27.53 -4.80 1.22
C GLY A 40 26.77 -5.83 0.37
N LEU A 41 25.45 -5.65 0.20
CA LEU A 41 24.58 -6.54 -0.59
C LEU A 41 24.51 -6.14 -2.08
N LEU A 42 25.07 -5.00 -2.45
CA LEU A 42 25.17 -4.52 -3.82
C LEU A 42 26.60 -4.03 -4.07
N ALA A 43 27.35 -4.69 -4.98
CA ALA A 43 28.73 -4.30 -5.25
C ALA A 43 28.80 -2.98 -6.01
N ALA A 44 29.89 -2.23 -5.82
CA ALA A 44 30.12 -0.94 -6.48
C ALA A 44 30.21 -1.05 -8.02
N GLY A 45 30.44 -2.25 -8.56
CA GLY A 45 30.59 -2.54 -9.99
C GLY A 45 29.43 -3.31 -10.66
N ASP A 46 28.46 -3.84 -9.88
CA ASP A 46 27.32 -4.60 -10.43
C ASP A 46 26.31 -3.71 -11.17
N TYR A 47 26.56 -2.41 -11.16
CA TYR A 47 25.76 -1.42 -11.86
C TYR A 47 26.54 -0.91 -13.07
N HIS A 48 26.18 -1.42 -14.24
CA HIS A 48 26.55 -0.80 -15.52
C HIS A 48 25.81 0.53 -15.72
N GLY A 49 26.06 1.53 -14.86
CA GLY A 49 25.86 2.97 -15.08
C GLY A 49 24.50 3.50 -15.53
N LYS A 50 23.44 2.69 -15.70
CA LYS A 50 22.22 3.11 -16.41
C LYS A 50 20.91 2.49 -15.91
N SER A 51 20.82 1.89 -14.72
CA SER A 51 19.49 1.41 -14.29
C SER A 51 18.59 2.62 -14.01
N ASN A 52 17.57 2.72 -14.83
CA ASN A 52 16.55 3.71 -14.74
C ASN A 52 15.74 3.48 -13.45
N PRO A 53 15.64 4.46 -12.53
CA PRO A 53 14.82 4.32 -11.32
C PRO A 53 13.37 3.87 -11.60
N ALA A 54 12.84 4.15 -12.78
CA ALA A 54 11.53 3.68 -13.22
C ALA A 54 11.42 2.15 -13.29
N GLU A 55 12.49 1.41 -13.57
CA GLU A 55 12.44 -0.07 -13.63
C GLU A 55 12.17 -0.67 -12.25
N LEU A 56 12.87 -0.18 -11.22
CA LEU A 56 12.64 -0.62 -9.84
C LEU A 56 11.26 -0.19 -9.37
N LEU A 57 10.86 1.04 -9.65
CA LEU A 57 9.53 1.53 -9.34
C LEU A 57 8.44 0.71 -10.05
N LEU A 58 8.67 0.26 -11.29
CA LEU A 58 7.74 -0.61 -12.01
C LEU A 58 7.58 -1.96 -11.31
N LEU A 59 8.69 -2.57 -10.87
CA LEU A 59 8.63 -3.81 -10.08
C LEU A 59 7.83 -3.61 -8.78
N THR A 60 8.09 -2.52 -8.05
CA THR A 60 7.33 -2.17 -6.84
C THR A 60 5.86 -1.90 -7.16
N ALA A 61 5.56 -1.23 -8.28
CA ALA A 61 4.20 -0.94 -8.70
C ALA A 61 3.42 -2.21 -9.07
N LEU A 62 4.06 -3.17 -9.76
CA LEU A 62 3.44 -4.45 -10.13
C LEU A 62 3.10 -5.29 -8.90
N GLU A 63 3.93 -5.26 -7.86
CA GLU A 63 3.63 -5.96 -6.60
C GLU A 63 2.44 -5.32 -5.88
N LYS A 64 2.33 -3.99 -5.93
CA LYS A 64 1.46 -3.27 -4.99
C LYS A 64 0.19 -2.66 -5.59
N LEU A 65 0.23 -2.06 -6.78
CA LEU A 65 -0.92 -1.37 -7.37
C LEU A 65 -2.05 -2.33 -7.81
N PRO A 66 -1.79 -3.50 -8.43
CA PRO A 66 -2.84 -4.47 -8.72
C PRO A 66 -3.54 -4.97 -7.46
N MET A 67 -2.77 -5.18 -6.38
CA MET A 67 -3.32 -5.58 -5.08
C MET A 67 -4.27 -4.52 -4.52
N LEU A 68 -3.96 -3.22 -4.71
CA LEU A 68 -4.82 -2.12 -4.27
C LEU A 68 -6.18 -2.16 -4.97
N ALA A 69 -6.19 -2.32 -6.29
CA ALA A 69 -7.42 -2.43 -7.08
C ALA A 69 -8.24 -3.66 -6.67
N TYR A 70 -7.57 -4.82 -6.54
CA TYR A 70 -8.22 -6.06 -6.13
C TYR A 70 -8.82 -5.99 -4.72
N ALA A 71 -8.09 -5.43 -3.75
CA ALA A 71 -8.57 -5.27 -2.37
C ALA A 71 -9.81 -4.38 -2.29
N TYR A 72 -9.84 -3.29 -3.06
CA TYR A 72 -11.00 -2.40 -3.15
C TYR A 72 -12.21 -3.10 -3.76
N PHE A 73 -12.01 -3.74 -4.92
CA PHE A 73 -13.04 -4.49 -5.61
C PHE A 73 -13.66 -5.56 -4.70
N LEU A 74 -12.82 -6.37 -4.04
CA LEU A 74 -13.28 -7.51 -3.26
C LEU A 74 -14.14 -7.11 -2.07
N ASP A 75 -13.73 -6.09 -1.30
CA ASP A 75 -14.53 -5.64 -0.16
C ASP A 75 -15.75 -4.82 -0.61
N LYS A 76 -15.69 -4.09 -1.74
CA LYS A 76 -16.89 -3.45 -2.34
C LYS A 76 -17.93 -4.48 -2.74
N TRP A 77 -17.51 -5.58 -3.38
CA TRP A 77 -18.38 -6.72 -3.71
C TRP A 77 -19.02 -7.30 -2.45
N ARG A 78 -18.24 -7.60 -1.39
CA ARG A 78 -18.77 -8.11 -0.11
C ARG A 78 -19.77 -7.16 0.53
N TRP A 79 -19.47 -5.85 0.54
CA TRP A 79 -20.37 -4.84 1.09
C TRP A 79 -21.69 -4.78 0.35
N SER A 80 -21.67 -4.88 -0.98
CA SER A 80 -22.92 -4.90 -1.76
C SER A 80 -23.82 -6.08 -1.35
N ILE A 81 -23.25 -7.23 -1.01
CA ILE A 81 -24.00 -8.40 -0.51
C ILE A 81 -24.51 -8.13 0.91
N PHE A 82 -23.64 -7.68 1.83
CA PHE A 82 -24.00 -7.47 3.24
C PHE A 82 -25.02 -6.36 3.46
N THR A 83 -25.04 -5.35 2.58
CA THR A 83 -26.02 -4.25 2.62
C THR A 83 -27.33 -4.60 1.90
N GLY A 84 -27.36 -5.72 1.15
CA GLY A 84 -28.51 -6.14 0.36
C GLY A 84 -28.64 -5.47 -1.01
N GLU A 85 -27.69 -4.60 -1.41
CA GLU A 85 -27.62 -4.04 -2.77
C GLU A 85 -27.53 -5.14 -3.83
N THR A 86 -26.72 -6.17 -3.55
CA THR A 86 -26.58 -7.37 -4.37
C THR A 86 -27.32 -8.52 -3.67
N PRO A 87 -28.39 -9.07 -4.27
CA PRO A 87 -29.04 -10.28 -3.78
C PRO A 87 -28.05 -11.45 -3.68
N PHE A 88 -28.21 -12.27 -2.63
CA PHE A 88 -27.30 -13.41 -2.38
C PHE A 88 -27.28 -14.41 -3.54
N ASP A 89 -28.42 -14.61 -4.21
CA ASP A 89 -28.57 -15.48 -5.37
C ASP A 89 -27.97 -14.91 -6.68
N ARG A 90 -27.41 -13.69 -6.64
CA ARG A 90 -26.72 -13.04 -7.77
C ARG A 90 -25.29 -12.61 -7.44
N MET A 91 -24.70 -13.22 -6.43
CA MET A 91 -23.41 -12.77 -5.91
C MET A 91 -22.26 -13.08 -6.88
N ASN A 92 -22.31 -14.20 -7.62
CA ASN A 92 -21.21 -14.62 -8.48
C ASN A 92 -21.22 -13.82 -9.79
N GLU A 93 -22.40 -13.57 -10.35
CA GLU A 93 -22.65 -12.64 -11.44
C GLU A 93 -22.09 -11.26 -11.09
N LYS A 94 -22.41 -10.75 -9.90
CA LYS A 94 -21.87 -9.45 -9.45
C LYS A 94 -20.35 -9.45 -9.30
N PHE A 95 -19.75 -10.56 -8.86
CA PHE A 95 -18.30 -10.68 -8.76
C PHE A 95 -17.64 -10.54 -10.15
N TRP A 96 -18.29 -11.09 -11.18
CA TRP A 96 -17.80 -11.06 -12.55
C TRP A 96 -18.54 -10.07 -13.44
N GLU A 97 -18.92 -8.90 -12.95
CA GLU A 97 -19.72 -7.89 -13.68
C GLU A 97 -19.26 -7.62 -15.13
N TYR A 98 -17.97 -7.81 -15.45
CA TYR A 98 -17.38 -7.65 -16.79
C TYR A 98 -17.17 -8.94 -17.59
N ARG A 99 -17.46 -10.12 -17.02
CA ARG A 99 -17.35 -11.46 -17.63
C ARG A 99 -18.39 -12.41 -17.01
N PRO A 100 -19.68 -12.31 -17.38
CA PRO A 100 -20.76 -13.04 -16.71
C PRO A 100 -20.45 -14.52 -16.47
N ARG A 101 -20.70 -15.00 -15.25
CA ARG A 101 -20.53 -16.40 -14.82
C ARG A 101 -21.82 -16.93 -14.23
N SER A 102 -21.97 -18.26 -14.21
CA SER A 102 -23.10 -18.91 -13.56
C SER A 102 -23.04 -18.78 -12.04
N GLU A 103 -24.21 -18.81 -11.39
CA GLU A 103 -24.37 -18.84 -9.93
C GLU A 103 -24.17 -20.23 -9.31
N GLN A 104 -23.79 -21.23 -10.11
CA GLN A 104 -23.44 -22.57 -9.61
C GLN A 104 -22.09 -22.58 -8.87
N HIS A 105 -21.30 -21.51 -9.00
CA HIS A 105 -19.99 -21.36 -8.39
C HIS A 105 -19.97 -20.24 -7.36
N PHE A 106 -19.00 -20.29 -6.45
CA PHE A 106 -18.74 -19.24 -5.48
C PHE A 106 -17.28 -18.77 -5.61
N ASP A 107 -16.96 -18.09 -6.71
CA ASP A 107 -15.58 -17.77 -7.08
C ASP A 107 -14.95 -16.77 -6.10
N GLY A 108 -15.74 -15.81 -5.62
CA GLY A 108 -15.31 -14.93 -4.53
C GLY A 108 -14.91 -15.69 -3.27
N GLY A 109 -15.53 -16.85 -3.01
CA GLY A 109 -15.23 -17.73 -1.89
C GLY A 109 -13.90 -18.48 -2.00
N ALA A 110 -13.35 -18.63 -3.21
CA ALA A 110 -12.03 -19.25 -3.41
C ALA A 110 -10.90 -18.41 -2.80
N ASN A 111 -11.15 -17.14 -2.48
CA ASN A 111 -10.20 -16.32 -1.75
C ASN A 111 -10.23 -16.66 -0.24
N ILE A 112 -9.08 -17.05 0.31
CA ILE A 112 -8.94 -17.44 1.72
C ILE A 112 -9.42 -16.35 2.71
N ARG A 113 -9.28 -15.07 2.39
CA ARG A 113 -9.74 -13.98 3.26
C ARG A 113 -11.25 -13.82 3.25
N VAL A 114 -11.91 -14.15 2.13
CA VAL A 114 -13.37 -14.24 2.07
C VAL A 114 -13.83 -15.43 2.89
N ALA A 115 -13.25 -16.61 2.66
CA ALA A 115 -13.58 -17.84 3.38
C ALA A 115 -13.37 -17.74 4.91
N THR A 116 -12.37 -16.98 5.35
CA THR A 116 -12.06 -16.76 6.78
C THR A 116 -12.66 -15.48 7.36
N HIS A 117 -13.52 -14.78 6.61
CA HIS A 117 -14.17 -13.54 7.02
C HIS A 117 -13.18 -12.45 7.50
N VAL A 118 -12.04 -12.34 6.83
CA VAL A 118 -11.04 -11.29 7.08
C VAL A 118 -11.26 -10.14 6.08
N PRO A 119 -11.52 -8.90 6.53
CA PRO A 119 -11.62 -7.74 5.65
C PRO A 119 -10.32 -7.48 4.88
N TYR A 120 -10.41 -7.34 3.55
CA TYR A 120 -9.27 -7.06 2.67
C TYR A 120 -8.90 -5.57 2.66
N LEU A 121 -9.84 -4.69 3.02
CA LEU A 121 -9.67 -3.24 3.10
C LEU A 121 -8.51 -2.84 4.03
N ARG A 122 -8.16 -3.68 5.00
CA ARG A 122 -6.97 -3.43 5.84
C ARG A 122 -5.69 -3.28 5.02
N TYR A 123 -5.54 -4.04 3.93
CA TYR A 123 -4.40 -4.00 3.02
C TYR A 123 -4.47 -2.78 2.10
N PHE A 124 -5.68 -2.43 1.63
CA PHE A 124 -5.91 -1.22 0.86
C PHE A 124 -5.48 0.02 1.65
N LEU A 125 -5.98 0.14 2.89
CA LEU A 125 -5.69 1.26 3.77
C LEU A 125 -4.23 1.27 4.22
N SER A 126 -3.63 0.10 4.47
CA SER A 126 -2.22 0.04 4.88
C SER A 126 -1.32 0.56 3.77
N PHE A 127 -1.67 0.25 2.52
CA PHE A 127 -0.95 0.71 1.35
C PHE A 127 -1.00 2.23 1.18
N VAL A 128 -2.12 2.88 1.49
CA VAL A 128 -2.21 4.35 1.48
C VAL A 128 -1.41 4.95 2.64
N ILE A 129 -1.62 4.46 3.86
CA ILE A 129 -1.04 5.01 5.08
C ILE A 129 0.49 4.86 5.11
N GLN A 130 1.05 3.76 4.60
CA GLN A 130 2.50 3.54 4.62
C GLN A 130 3.29 4.65 3.91
N TYR A 131 2.78 5.20 2.81
CA TYR A 131 3.47 6.27 2.08
C TYR A 131 3.33 7.59 2.80
N GLN A 132 2.23 7.84 3.51
CA GLN A 132 2.09 9.02 4.36
C GLN A 132 3.08 8.97 5.53
N PHE A 133 3.22 7.81 6.18
CA PHE A 133 4.27 7.61 7.20
C PHE A 133 5.65 7.82 6.60
N HIS A 134 5.95 7.19 5.46
CA HIS A 134 7.26 7.28 4.84
C HIS A 134 7.59 8.72 4.48
N GLU A 135 6.66 9.44 3.83
CA GLU A 135 6.86 10.84 3.44
C GLU A 135 7.14 11.73 4.65
N HIS A 136 6.35 11.59 5.71
CA HIS A 136 6.54 12.37 6.92
C HIS A 136 7.89 12.11 7.58
N LEU A 137 8.28 10.83 7.69
CA LEU A 137 9.57 10.46 8.25
C LEU A 137 10.73 10.99 7.40
N CYS A 138 10.67 10.83 6.07
CA CYS A 138 11.68 11.34 5.12
C CYS A 138 11.84 12.86 5.21
N ARG A 139 10.73 13.61 5.35
CA ARG A 139 10.75 15.06 5.57
C ARG A 139 11.43 15.41 6.90
N SER A 140 11.10 14.71 7.98
CA SER A 140 11.67 14.99 9.31
C SER A 140 13.18 14.78 9.41
N ILE A 141 13.78 14.07 8.45
CA ILE A 141 15.22 13.78 8.38
C ILE A 141 15.92 14.49 7.22
N ASN A 142 15.23 15.41 6.53
CA ASN A 142 15.72 16.15 5.36
C ASN A 142 16.23 15.23 4.23
N GLN A 143 15.53 14.13 3.95
CA GLN A 143 15.81 13.24 2.81
C GLN A 143 14.68 13.24 1.78
N LEU A 144 14.02 14.39 1.63
CA LEU A 144 12.98 14.57 0.62
C LEU A 144 13.11 15.96 0.02
N ASP A 145 13.97 16.07 -0.98
CA ASP A 145 14.26 17.30 -1.71
C ASP A 145 14.45 17.00 -3.21
N LYS A 146 15.00 17.95 -3.98
CA LYS A 146 15.21 17.78 -5.43
C LYS A 146 16.30 16.77 -5.76
N ASP A 147 17.30 16.63 -4.89
CA ASP A 147 18.47 15.78 -5.08
C ASP A 147 18.27 14.40 -4.45
N HIS A 148 17.26 14.25 -3.59
CA HIS A 148 16.86 13.00 -2.93
C HIS A 148 15.41 12.62 -3.31
N PRO A 149 15.22 11.85 -4.39
CA PRO A 149 13.91 11.36 -4.79
C PRO A 149 13.24 10.55 -3.67
N PHE A 150 11.92 10.65 -3.57
CA PHE A 150 11.18 10.03 -2.47
C PHE A 150 11.42 8.51 -2.36
N HIS A 151 11.54 7.82 -3.49
CA HIS A 151 11.77 6.37 -3.53
C HIS A 151 13.19 5.93 -3.13
N GLU A 152 14.11 6.88 -2.89
CA GLU A 152 15.46 6.60 -2.42
C GLU A 152 15.67 6.95 -0.93
N CYS A 153 14.62 7.43 -0.25
CA CYS A 153 14.69 7.79 1.16
C CYS A 153 14.97 6.58 2.07
N ASP A 154 15.90 6.76 3.01
CA ASP A 154 16.30 5.73 3.97
C ASP A 154 16.36 6.28 5.40
N ILE A 155 15.45 5.78 6.24
CA ILE A 155 15.28 6.23 7.63
C ILE A 155 16.24 5.56 8.61
N HIS A 156 17.11 4.63 8.17
CA HIS A 156 18.02 3.95 9.07
C HIS A 156 19.03 4.89 9.73
N GLY A 157 19.27 4.69 11.02
CA GLY A 157 20.20 5.49 11.83
C GLY A 157 19.70 6.89 12.12
N LYS A 158 18.47 7.24 11.71
CA LYS A 158 17.89 8.56 11.92
C LYS A 158 17.06 8.58 13.19
N LEU A 159 17.63 9.14 14.26
CA LEU A 159 16.98 9.23 15.57
C LEU A 159 15.65 10.00 15.53
N ALA A 160 15.54 11.04 14.71
CA ALA A 160 14.31 11.82 14.55
C ALA A 160 13.14 10.97 14.03
N ALA A 161 13.35 10.20 12.96
CA ALA A 161 12.36 9.25 12.44
C ALA A 161 12.01 8.17 13.48
N GLY A 162 13.02 7.64 14.17
CA GLY A 162 12.82 6.67 15.25
C GLY A 162 11.98 7.21 16.42
N LYS A 163 12.13 8.50 16.78
CA LYS A 163 11.33 9.15 17.82
C LYS A 163 9.85 9.20 17.44
N ILE A 164 9.55 9.63 16.21
CA ILE A 164 8.18 9.69 15.67
C ILE A 164 7.53 8.30 15.67
N LEU A 165 8.23 7.31 15.11
CA LEU A 165 7.75 5.92 15.10
C LEU A 165 7.50 5.40 16.53
N LYS A 166 8.44 5.64 17.45
CA LYS A 166 8.32 5.21 18.84
C LYS A 166 7.11 5.84 19.51
N GLU A 167 6.89 7.14 19.32
CA GLU A 167 5.79 7.88 19.91
C GLU A 167 4.44 7.32 19.45
N GLY A 168 4.20 7.25 18.14
CA GLY A 168 2.94 6.74 17.60
C GLY A 168 2.69 5.26 17.93
N LEU A 169 3.72 4.41 17.79
CA LEU A 169 3.59 2.98 18.08
C LEU A 169 3.38 2.67 19.57
N SER A 170 3.84 3.53 20.49
CA SER A 170 3.66 3.31 21.94
C SER A 170 2.21 3.49 22.39
N LEU A 171 1.40 4.22 21.61
CA LEU A 171 -0.01 4.46 21.93
C LEU A 171 -0.87 3.21 21.74
N GLY A 172 -0.50 2.29 20.84
CA GLY A 172 -1.35 1.14 20.50
C GLY A 172 -2.75 1.61 20.08
N ARG A 173 -3.79 1.14 20.78
CA ARG A 173 -5.19 1.55 20.57
C ARG A 173 -5.71 2.50 21.67
N SER A 174 -4.83 3.13 22.43
CA SER A 174 -5.22 4.04 23.54
C SER A 174 -5.76 5.40 23.07
N LYS A 175 -5.56 5.74 21.80
CA LYS A 175 -6.04 6.98 21.17
C LYS A 175 -6.83 6.68 19.90
N PRO A 176 -7.76 7.57 19.49
CA PRO A 176 -8.33 7.54 18.15
C PRO A 176 -7.25 7.47 17.07
N TRP A 177 -7.48 6.66 16.05
CA TRP A 177 -6.47 6.48 14.99
C TRP A 177 -6.07 7.76 14.25
N PRO A 178 -6.92 8.80 14.07
CA PRO A 178 -6.47 10.05 13.46
C PRO A 178 -5.42 10.78 14.30
N ASP A 179 -5.50 10.69 15.62
CA ASP A 179 -4.50 11.30 16.52
C ASP A 179 -3.15 10.58 16.41
N VAL A 180 -3.18 9.24 16.24
CA VAL A 180 -1.95 8.46 16.00
C VAL A 180 -1.40 8.72 14.60
N LEU A 181 -2.28 8.90 13.60
CA LEU A 181 -1.90 9.28 12.24
C LEU A 181 -1.22 10.66 12.24
N GLU A 182 -1.73 11.62 13.00
CA GLU A 182 -1.16 12.97 13.11
C GLU A 182 0.28 12.94 13.60
N ILE A 183 0.58 12.10 14.60
CA ILE A 183 1.95 11.90 15.08
C ILE A 183 2.83 11.27 14.00
N MET A 184 2.35 10.22 13.34
CA MET A 184 3.18 9.39 12.45
C MET A 184 3.28 9.89 11.00
N ALA A 185 2.31 10.69 10.55
CA ALA A 185 2.19 11.20 9.19
C ALA A 185 2.11 12.74 9.12
N GLY A 186 2.02 13.44 10.26
CA GLY A 186 1.87 14.90 10.30
C GLY A 186 0.51 15.41 9.84
N THR A 187 -0.51 14.55 9.74
CA THR A 187 -1.88 14.91 9.35
C THR A 187 -2.89 13.96 9.99
N ARG A 188 -4.10 14.43 10.22
CA ARG A 188 -5.23 13.62 10.71
C ARG A 188 -5.97 12.90 9.56
N ASP A 189 -5.71 13.31 8.32
CA ASP A 189 -6.42 12.83 7.13
C ASP A 189 -5.62 11.79 6.35
N MET A 190 -6.31 10.73 5.97
CA MET A 190 -5.75 9.73 5.07
C MET A 190 -5.83 10.22 3.62
N SER A 191 -4.72 10.09 2.88
CA SER A 191 -4.57 10.62 1.53
C SER A 191 -3.65 9.75 0.68
N ALA A 192 -4.08 9.48 -0.56
CA ALA A 192 -3.24 8.79 -1.56
C ALA A 192 -2.18 9.72 -2.22
N SER A 193 -2.06 10.97 -1.77
CA SER A 193 -1.10 11.94 -2.34
C SER A 193 0.35 11.49 -2.21
N SER A 194 0.75 10.97 -1.04
CA SER A 194 2.11 10.45 -0.83
C SER A 194 2.40 9.23 -1.71
N LEU A 195 1.41 8.35 -1.90
CA LEU A 195 1.50 7.21 -2.83
C LEU A 195 1.77 7.71 -4.27
N LYS A 196 0.95 8.66 -4.76
CA LYS A 196 1.15 9.26 -6.08
C LYS A 196 2.53 9.90 -6.22
N LYS A 197 2.96 10.66 -5.21
CA LYS A 197 4.28 11.30 -5.20
C LYS A 197 5.42 10.29 -5.27
N TYR A 198 5.30 9.15 -4.60
CA TYR A 198 6.31 8.09 -4.63
C TYR A 198 6.48 7.52 -6.04
N PHE A 199 5.37 7.28 -6.75
CA PHE A 199 5.37 6.70 -8.10
C PHE A 199 5.42 7.74 -9.24
N ALA A 200 5.46 9.04 -8.95
CA ALA A 200 5.49 10.08 -9.98
C ALA A 200 6.60 9.91 -11.05
N PRO A 201 7.84 9.48 -10.72
CA PRO A 201 8.85 9.19 -11.74
C PRO A 201 8.47 8.04 -12.68
N LEU A 202 7.79 7.02 -12.14
CA LEU A 202 7.29 5.89 -12.92
C LEU A 202 6.12 6.33 -13.82
N GLU A 203 5.18 7.10 -13.29
CA GLU A 203 4.04 7.63 -14.05
C GLU A 203 4.54 8.41 -15.27
N LYS A 204 5.47 9.35 -15.07
CA LYS A 204 6.09 10.10 -16.16
C LYS A 204 6.77 9.20 -17.20
N TRP A 205 7.46 8.16 -16.75
CA TRP A 205 8.13 7.21 -17.65
C TRP A 205 7.15 6.34 -18.44
N LEU A 206 6.03 5.94 -17.81
CA LEU A 206 4.95 5.21 -18.48
C LEU A 206 4.24 6.08 -19.51
N ASP A 207 3.95 7.34 -19.18
CA ASP A 207 3.32 8.31 -20.09
C ASP A 207 4.09 8.47 -21.40
N GLU A 208 5.42 8.43 -21.35
CA GLU A 208 6.26 8.48 -22.56
C GLU A 208 6.14 7.22 -23.41
N ARG A 209 5.92 6.05 -22.79
CA ARG A 209 5.88 4.75 -23.45
C ARG A 209 4.51 4.38 -24.00
N ILE A 210 3.44 4.88 -23.40
CA ILE A 210 2.06 4.62 -23.83
C ILE A 210 1.56 5.68 -24.83
N LYS A 211 2.45 6.54 -25.35
CA LYS A 211 2.09 7.52 -26.40
C LYS A 211 1.59 6.77 -27.64
N GLY A 212 0.36 7.05 -28.03
CA GLY A 212 -0.30 6.41 -29.18
C GLY A 212 -1.00 5.10 -28.84
N GLU A 213 -0.92 4.64 -27.59
CA GLU A 213 -1.64 3.46 -27.12
C GLU A 213 -3.05 3.82 -26.64
N LYS A 214 -3.98 2.87 -26.72
CA LYS A 214 -5.33 3.01 -26.16
C LYS A 214 -5.29 2.69 -24.66
N ILE A 215 -5.50 3.70 -23.82
CA ILE A 215 -5.51 3.54 -22.36
C ILE A 215 -6.90 3.09 -21.89
N GLY A 216 -6.92 2.04 -21.07
CA GLY A 216 -8.14 1.48 -20.45
C GLY A 216 -8.55 0.14 -21.04
N TRP A 217 -9.58 -0.46 -20.45
CA TRP A 217 -10.16 -1.73 -20.89
C TRP A 217 -11.63 -1.50 -21.27
N GLY A 218 -12.07 -2.12 -22.37
CA GLY A 218 -13.49 -2.20 -22.71
C GLY A 218 -14.17 -3.37 -22.00
N VAL A 219 -15.50 -3.37 -21.99
CA VAL A 219 -16.26 -4.59 -21.72
C VAL A 219 -16.01 -5.52 -22.91
N VAL A 220 -15.45 -6.71 -22.66
CA VAL A 220 -15.24 -7.69 -23.71
C VAL A 220 -16.58 -8.40 -23.94
N ASP A 221 -17.35 -7.92 -24.90
CA ASP A 221 -18.51 -8.66 -25.39
C ASP A 221 -17.99 -9.91 -26.14
N GLY A 222 -18.04 -11.07 -25.48
CA GLY A 222 -18.19 -12.35 -26.19
C GLY A 222 -16.97 -13.19 -26.55
N GLU A 223 -15.80 -13.11 -25.89
CA GLU A 223 -14.68 -14.03 -26.25
C GLU A 223 -14.73 -15.44 -25.63
N PHE A 224 -15.77 -15.77 -24.86
CA PHE A 224 -15.98 -17.15 -24.35
C PHE A 224 -17.46 -17.52 -24.28
N ALA A 225 -18.24 -17.22 -25.33
CA ALA A 225 -19.53 -17.84 -25.55
C ALA A 225 -19.36 -19.23 -26.20
#